data_AF-A0A945FVB4-F1
#
_entry.id   AF-A0A945FVB4-F1
#
_cell.length_a   1.000
_cell.length_b   1.000
_cell.length_c   1.000
_cell.angle_alpha   90.00
_cell.angle_beta   90.00
_cell.angle_gamma   90.00
#
_symmetry.space_group_name_H-M   'P 1'
#
loop_
_entity.id
_entity.type
_entity.pdbx_description
1 polymer ?
#
loop_
_entity_poly.entity_id
_entity_poly.type
_entity_poly.pdbx_seq_one_letter_code
_entity_poly.pdbx_strand_id
1 'polypeptide(L)'
;MIERYLINYEQELKWIALVLGIISTIAIVQNWYPFTMFVSLPFCLIWVCYAWLHTERQLKYINIIFSILYIYGIIRYILIE
;
A
#
# COMPACT_ATOMS: atom_id res chain seq x y z
N MET A 1 11.73 -16.90 8.18
CA MET A 1 11.99 -15.87 9.21
C MET A 1 11.02 -14.71 9.09
N ILE A 2 10.88 -14.08 7.91
CA ILE A 2 9.95 -12.95 7.66
C ILE A 2 8.49 -13.32 7.93
N GLU A 3 8.03 -14.49 7.47
CA GLU A 3 6.65 -14.96 7.68
C GLU A 3 6.27 -15.03 9.18
N ARG A 4 7.18 -15.46 10.06
CA ARG A 4 6.92 -15.50 11.52
C ARG A 4 6.71 -14.11 12.12
N TYR A 5 7.46 -13.10 11.65
CA TYR A 5 7.25 -11.72 12.08
C TYR A 5 5.90 -11.20 11.58
N LEU A 6 5.56 -11.45 10.32
CA LEU A 6 4.28 -11.02 9.74
C LEU A 6 3.08 -11.64 10.47
N ILE A 7 3.16 -12.91 10.89
CA ILE A 7 2.10 -13.58 11.66
C ILE A 7 1.89 -12.90 13.02
N ASN A 8 2.97 -12.57 13.73
CA ASN A 8 2.88 -11.97 15.07
C ASN A 8 2.27 -10.56 15.04
N TYR A 9 2.50 -9.80 13.97
CA TYR A 9 2.01 -8.42 13.80
C TYR A 9 0.86 -8.31 12.80
N GLU A 10 0.26 -9.41 12.38
CA GLU A 10 -0.73 -9.43 11.29
C GLU A 10 -1.91 -8.49 11.58
N GLN A 11 -2.44 -8.54 12.81
CA GLN A 11 -3.58 -7.73 13.20
C GLN A 11 -3.25 -6.24 13.25
N GLU A 12 -2.06 -5.89 13.74
CA GLU A 12 -1.59 -4.50 13.78
C GLU A 12 -1.38 -3.97 12.36
N LEU A 13 -0.77 -4.76 11.48
CA LEU A 13 -0.60 -4.42 10.07
C LEU A 13 -1.95 -4.21 9.36
N LYS A 14 -2.96 -5.03 9.66
CA LYS A 14 -4.33 -4.82 9.15
C LYS A 14 -4.92 -3.49 9.60
N TRP A 15 -4.77 -3.13 10.87
CA TRP A 15 -5.24 -1.84 11.39
C TRP A 15 -4.50 -0.66 10.75
N ILE A 16 -3.18 -0.77 10.58
CA ILE A 16 -2.37 0.25 9.88
C ILE A 16 -2.83 0.36 8.43
N ALA A 17 -3.04 -0.75 7.72
CA ALA A 17 -3.57 -0.73 6.35
C ALA A 17 -4.96 -0.09 6.28
N LEU A 18 -5.84 -0.34 7.25
CA LEU A 18 -7.15 0.31 7.32
C LEU A 18 -7.00 1.83 7.45
N VAL A 19 -6.18 2.29 8.40
CA VAL A 19 -5.94 3.73 8.62
C VAL A 19 -5.33 4.37 7.38
N LEU A 20 -4.32 3.75 6.77
CA LEU A 20 -3.72 4.24 5.53
C LEU A 20 -4.73 4.30 4.37
N GLY A 21 -5.62 3.31 4.26
CA GLY A 21 -6.68 3.29 3.24
C GLY A 21 -7.72 4.40 3.41
N ILE A 22 -8.06 4.73 4.66
CA ILE A 22 -8.93 5.87 4.97
C ILE A 22 -8.23 7.18 4.61
N ILE A 23 -6.97 7.36 5.05
CA ILE A 23 -6.19 8.56 4.76
C ILE A 23 -5.99 8.74 3.25
N SER A 24 -5.70 7.66 2.50
CA SER A 24 -5.53 7.74 1.05
C SER A 24 -6.83 8.17 0.37
N THR A 25 -7.96 7.63 0.80
CA THR A 25 -9.28 8.01 0.25
C THR A 25 -9.59 9.48 0.53
N ILE A 26 -9.34 9.97 1.75
CA ILE A 26 -9.51 11.40 2.09
C ILE A 26 -8.62 12.26 1.22
N ALA A 27 -7.34 11.90 1.08
CA ALA A 27 -6.39 12.64 0.26
C ALA A 27 -6.82 12.70 -1.21
N ILE A 28 -7.42 11.62 -1.74
CA ILE A 28 -7.98 11.59 -3.10
C ILE A 28 -9.15 12.55 -3.22
N VAL A 29 -10.14 12.47 -2.32
CA VAL A 29 -11.34 13.33 -2.34
C VAL A 29 -10.98 14.81 -2.19
N GLN A 30 -9.96 15.13 -1.40
CA GLN A 30 -9.51 16.50 -1.15
C GLN A 30 -8.49 17.01 -2.19
N ASN A 31 -8.16 16.23 -3.23
CA ASN A 31 -7.16 16.56 -4.25
C ASN A 31 -5.76 16.89 -3.68
N TRP A 32 -5.33 16.19 -2.63
CA TRP A 32 -4.01 16.38 -1.99
C TRP A 32 -2.87 15.73 -2.78
N TYR A 33 -2.82 15.87 -4.10
CA TYR A 33 -1.68 15.38 -4.89
C TYR A 33 -0.40 16.14 -4.48
N PRO A 34 0.76 15.47 -4.28
CA PRO A 34 1.07 14.05 -4.53
C PRO A 34 0.91 13.12 -3.31
N PHE A 35 0.46 13.63 -2.15
CA PHE A 35 0.39 12.90 -0.88
C PHE A 35 -0.39 11.59 -0.99
N THR A 36 -1.41 11.55 -1.85
CA THR A 36 -2.17 10.34 -2.20
C THR A 36 -1.26 9.17 -2.58
N MET A 37 -0.24 9.39 -3.40
CA MET A 37 0.67 8.33 -3.87
C MET A 37 1.55 7.80 -2.73
N PHE A 38 2.06 8.70 -1.88
CA PHE A 38 2.92 8.35 -0.75
C PHE A 38 2.20 7.57 0.34
N VAL A 39 0.90 7.83 0.56
CA VAL A 39 0.09 7.05 1.51
C VAL A 39 -0.38 5.72 0.90
N SER A 40 -0.70 5.71 -0.39
CA SER A 40 -1.23 4.53 -1.05
C SER A 40 -0.17 3.45 -1.31
N LEU A 41 1.09 3.83 -1.46
CA LEU A 41 2.20 2.88 -1.61
C LEU A 41 2.40 1.97 -0.37
N PRO A 42 2.61 2.47 0.86
CA PRO A 42 2.75 1.61 2.04
C PRO A 42 1.47 0.82 2.32
N PHE A 43 0.30 1.39 2.04
CA PHE A 43 -0.98 0.68 2.08
C PHE A 43 -0.96 -0.58 1.20
N CYS A 44 -0.59 -0.43 -0.08
CA CYS A 44 -0.51 -1.56 -1.01
C CYS A 44 0.54 -2.59 -0.58
N LEU A 45 1.71 -2.16 -0.10
CA LEU A 45 2.76 -3.07 0.36
C LEU A 45 2.30 -3.95 1.53
N ILE A 46 1.56 -3.40 2.49
CA ILE A 46 1.00 -4.20 3.60
C ILE A 46 0.05 -5.28 3.07
N TRP A 47 -0.81 -4.93 2.10
CA TRP A 47 -1.71 -5.91 1.49
C TRP A 47 -0.97 -6.97 0.67
N VAL A 48 0.16 -6.64 0.03
CA VAL A 48 1.02 -7.65 -0.61
C VAL A 48 1.57 -8.63 0.43
N CYS A 49 2.07 -8.13 1.56
CA CYS A 49 2.57 -8.98 2.65
C CYS A 49 1.46 -9.87 3.21
N TYR A 50 0.27 -9.32 3.43
CA TYR A 50 -0.89 -10.08 3.89
C TYR A 50 -1.31 -11.17 2.91
N ALA A 51 -1.45 -10.82 1.63
CA ALA A 51 -1.82 -11.76 0.58
C ALA A 51 -0.76 -12.85 0.36
N TRP A 52 0.52 -12.53 0.62
CA TRP A 52 1.60 -13.50 0.60
C TRP A 52 1.43 -14.56 1.70
N LEU A 53 1.06 -14.14 2.91
CA LEU A 53 0.87 -15.03 4.05
C LEU A 53 -0.35 -15.96 3.88
N HIS A 54 -1.45 -15.43 3.34
CA HIS A 54 -2.72 -16.16 3.19
C HIS A 54 -2.91 -16.79 1.80
N THR A 55 -1.90 -16.71 0.92
CA THR A 55 -1.93 -17.27 -0.45
C THR A 55 -3.06 -16.72 -1.35
N GLU A 56 -3.50 -15.49 -1.07
CA GLU A 56 -4.57 -14.80 -1.81
C GLU A 56 -4.03 -14.19 -3.12
N ARG A 57 -4.11 -14.95 -4.22
CA ARG A 57 -3.48 -14.59 -5.51
C ARG A 57 -3.95 -13.26 -6.07
N GLN A 58 -5.26 -13.01 -6.09
CA GLN A 58 -5.83 -11.80 -6.69
C GLN A 58 -5.40 -10.55 -5.91
N LEU A 59 -5.49 -10.60 -4.58
CA LEU A 59 -5.11 -9.51 -3.68
C LEU A 59 -3.61 -9.18 -3.78
N LYS A 60 -2.77 -10.21 -3.95
CA LYS A 60 -1.34 -10.05 -4.15
C LYS A 60 -1.03 -9.33 -5.46
N TYR A 61 -1.53 -9.83 -6.59
CA TYR A 61 -1.17 -9.28 -7.89
C TYR A 61 -1.70 -7.87 -8.10
N ILE A 62 -2.92 -7.56 -7.65
CA ILE A 62 -3.47 -6.21 -7.80
C ILE A 62 -2.66 -5.19 -6.99
N ASN A 63 -2.26 -5.52 -5.75
CA ASN A 63 -1.47 -4.60 -4.93
C ASN A 63 -0.02 -4.48 -5.40
N ILE A 64 0.55 -5.51 -6.05
CA ILE A 64 1.84 -5.38 -6.74
C ILE A 64 1.72 -4.38 -7.90
N ILE A 65 0.70 -4.52 -8.75
CA ILE A 65 0.48 -3.60 -9.88
C ILE A 65 0.28 -2.16 -9.37
N PHE A 66 -0.57 -1.97 -8.36
CA PHE A 66 -0.78 -0.65 -7.75
C PHE A 66 0.52 -0.07 -7.17
N SER A 67 1.32 -0.88 -6.47
CA SER A 67 2.62 -0.43 -5.95
C SER A 67 3.55 0.04 -7.07
N ILE A 68 3.61 -0.69 -8.19
CA ILE A 68 4.42 -0.31 -9.36
C ILE A 68 3.93 1.04 -9.93
N LEU A 69 2.62 1.23 -10.06
CA LEU A 69 2.04 2.47 -10.56
C LEU A 69 2.30 3.65 -9.63
N TYR A 70 2.19 3.46 -8.31
CA TYR A 70 2.51 4.51 -7.33
C TYR A 70 4.00 4.85 -7.34
N ILE A 71 4.89 3.87 -7.43
CA ILE A 71 6.33 4.11 -7.57
C ILE A 71 6.62 4.90 -8.85
N TYR A 72 6.01 4.52 -9.98
CA TYR A 72 6.13 5.27 -11.22
C TYR A 72 5.66 6.73 -11.07
N GLY A 73 4.49 6.94 -10.45
CA GLY A 73 3.95 8.27 -10.18
C GLY A 73 4.87 9.11 -9.29
N ILE A 74 5.42 8.53 -8.22
CA ILE A 74 6.37 9.19 -7.31
C ILE A 74 7.68 9.54 -8.05
N ILE A 75 8.24 8.62 -8.83
CA ILE A 75 9.46 8.88 -9.62
C ILE A 75 9.21 10.01 -10.62
N ARG A 76 8.09 9.97 -11.32
CA ARG A 76 7.69 11.02 -12.27
C ARG A 76 7.56 12.37 -11.55
N TYR A 77 6.88 12.41 -10.41
CA TYR A 77 6.74 13.62 -9.60
C TYR A 77 8.11 14.18 -9.20
N ILE A 78 9.02 13.35 -8.69
CA ILE A 78 10.35 13.81 -8.24
C ILE A 78 11.25 14.28 -9.40
N LEU A 79 11.13 13.68 -10.59
CA LEU A 79 12.04 13.95 -11.71
C LEU A 79 11.54 15.01 -12.69
N ILE A 80 10.22 15.22 -12.78
CA ILE A 80 9.60 16.04 -13.84
C ILE A 80 8.84 17.24 -13.27
N GLU A 81 8.32 17.15 -12.06
CA GLU A 81 7.62 18.24 -11.38
C GLU A 81 8.51 18.90 -10.32
#